data_AF-A0A8J3LN04-F1
#
_entry.id   AF-A0A8J3LN04-F1
#
_cell.length_a   1.000
_cell.length_b   1.000
_cell.length_c   1.000
_cell.angle_alpha   90.00
_cell.angle_beta   90.00
_cell.angle_gamma   90.00
#
_symmetry.space_group_name_H-M   'P 1'
#
loop_
_entity.id
_entity.type
_entity.pdbx_description
1 polymer ?
#
loop_
_entity_poly.entity_id
_entity_poly.type
_entity_poly.pdbx_seq_one_letter_code
_entity_poly.pdbx_strand_id
1 'polypeptide(L)'
;MSAGDSPAQRASDAFAAELGRWRIERGMSKKHLAIAMGFDPSYVSHVEARRHRPTEDFARRAEAVLHADGAIWQRFCEYDQVRAGARPRARAMRQDPRVHEQWLPPGVGLIVERETAELAYLGGEYLCRVRRALYNAGREPVTRYLIRIAVDRFPQQPDVSNRHYRDHPLNWDELRLRASADGEEMEWRPKTDRDAIKEVWLLFENADGRFPLYPGQRAQIEYAYRVGVDKWGQWFQRAVRLPTRQLDVRLSFPIALRPVVWGVETSLSAEAVPLRTPIEQEVVGERVYFSWSTDAPLLHARYRLEWRYRVPVRSEAEGPAIAGPPRRGPRASDRMRVVGIVQRGAEILRTPARPFDLPRQEPVARGVVARLFAVLDRVGVLHSFSKGMGLAAPQLNLGWAAAVVRPSDPEAQPIILLNPRVIEDSLDFDEQYEGCLSFFDVRGMVERPLWVEVESALPNGKPMINRYERGLARLVLHEIDHLDGRLYVDRMPAGAPLVPVEKYQETGQPWRY
;
A
#
# COMPACT_ATOMS: atom_id res chain seq x y z
N MET A 1 39.47 29.23 -23.25
CA MET A 1 38.98 28.01 -22.56
C MET A 1 37.60 28.33 -22.00
N SER A 2 36.58 27.53 -22.30
CA SER A 2 35.22 27.82 -21.82
C SER A 2 35.13 27.65 -20.30
N ALA A 3 34.43 28.55 -19.62
CA ALA A 3 34.12 28.38 -18.20
C ALA A 3 33.10 27.24 -18.07
N GLY A 4 33.48 26.14 -17.41
CA GLY A 4 32.57 25.03 -17.18
C GLY A 4 31.44 25.44 -16.24
N ASP A 5 30.21 25.02 -16.54
CA ASP A 5 29.02 25.38 -15.77
C ASP A 5 29.17 25.10 -14.27
N SER A 6 28.61 25.97 -13.43
CA SER A 6 28.62 25.74 -11.99
C SER A 6 27.76 24.51 -11.62
N PRO A 7 28.05 23.83 -10.49
CA PRO A 7 27.20 22.75 -10.00
C PRO A 7 25.72 23.15 -9.87
N ALA A 8 25.46 24.40 -9.46
CA ALA A 8 24.11 24.93 -9.32
C ALA A 8 23.40 25.16 -10.67
N GLN A 9 24.13 25.54 -11.72
CA GLN A 9 23.58 25.57 -13.09
C GLN A 9 23.22 24.15 -13.54
N ARG A 10 24.13 23.18 -13.45
CA ARG A 10 23.84 21.78 -13.81
C ARG A 10 22.63 21.20 -13.09
N ALA A 11 22.47 21.47 -11.79
CA ALA A 11 21.30 21.01 -11.04
C ALA A 11 20.00 21.74 -11.47
N SER A 12 20.08 23.03 -11.79
CA SER A 12 18.96 23.79 -12.37
C SER A 12 18.59 23.29 -13.77
N ASP A 13 19.57 22.89 -14.57
CA ASP A 13 19.40 22.32 -15.90
C ASP A 13 18.73 20.96 -15.83
N ALA A 14 19.17 20.09 -14.91
CA ALA A 14 18.59 18.79 -14.65
C ALA A 14 17.11 18.91 -14.24
N PHE A 15 16.78 19.80 -13.29
CA PHE A 15 15.39 20.07 -12.91
C PHE A 15 14.55 20.58 -14.08
N ALA A 16 15.06 21.55 -14.85
CA ALA A 16 14.34 22.12 -15.98
C ALA A 16 14.11 21.10 -17.11
N ALA A 17 15.07 20.22 -17.36
CA ALA A 17 14.96 19.13 -18.34
C ALA A 17 13.96 18.05 -17.87
N GLU A 18 14.00 17.66 -16.61
CA GLU A 18 13.10 16.68 -15.99
C GLU A 18 11.64 17.14 -16.06
N LEU A 19 11.38 18.38 -15.60
CA LEU A 19 10.07 19.03 -15.71
C LEU A 19 9.56 19.07 -17.16
N GLY A 20 10.43 19.47 -18.09
CA GLY A 20 10.10 19.55 -19.52
C GLY A 20 9.77 18.19 -20.14
N ARG A 21 10.52 17.15 -19.76
CA ARG A 21 10.34 15.75 -20.20
C ARG A 21 8.94 15.25 -19.82
N TRP A 22 8.62 15.24 -18.52
CA TRP A 22 7.32 14.79 -18.03
C TRP A 22 6.17 15.61 -18.58
N ARG A 23 6.33 16.93 -18.70
CA ARG A 23 5.30 17.78 -19.31
C ARG A 23 5.01 17.41 -20.77
N ILE A 24 6.04 17.09 -21.56
CA ILE A 24 5.89 16.66 -22.95
C ILE A 24 5.26 15.26 -23.02
N GLU A 25 5.71 14.33 -22.18
CA GLU A 25 5.17 12.95 -22.10
C GLU A 25 3.68 12.92 -21.76
N ARG A 26 3.23 13.80 -20.85
CA ARG A 26 1.81 13.97 -20.49
C ARG A 26 1.02 14.87 -21.45
N GLY A 27 1.58 15.23 -22.61
CA GLY A 27 0.91 16.04 -23.63
C GLY A 27 0.56 17.47 -23.20
N MET A 28 1.14 17.99 -22.11
CA MET A 28 0.77 19.28 -21.54
C MET A 28 1.52 20.44 -22.19
N SER A 29 0.79 21.50 -22.57
CA SER A 29 1.40 22.79 -22.89
C SER A 29 1.94 23.44 -21.59
N LYS A 30 2.94 24.33 -21.70
CA LYS A 30 3.45 25.07 -20.52
C LYS A 30 2.33 25.84 -19.80
N LYS A 31 1.39 26.39 -20.58
CA LYS A 31 0.18 27.08 -20.09
C LYS A 31 -0.76 26.12 -19.36
N HIS A 32 -1.00 24.92 -19.89
CA HIS A 32 -1.86 23.93 -19.22
C HIS A 32 -1.26 23.43 -17.91
N LEU A 33 0.05 23.12 -17.89
CA LEU A 33 0.73 22.75 -16.66
C LEU A 33 0.70 23.87 -15.61
N ALA A 34 0.97 25.12 -16.02
CA ALA A 34 0.90 26.28 -15.12
C ALA A 34 -0.49 26.43 -14.49
N ILE A 35 -1.55 26.39 -15.31
CA ILE A 35 -2.95 26.47 -14.85
C ILE A 35 -3.28 25.31 -13.89
N ALA A 36 -2.92 24.07 -14.24
CA ALA A 36 -3.20 22.89 -13.42
C ALA A 36 -2.47 22.91 -12.06
N MET A 37 -1.29 23.54 -11.98
CA MET A 37 -0.57 23.73 -10.71
C MET A 37 -0.99 24.99 -9.94
N GLY A 38 -1.70 25.94 -10.56
CA GLY A 38 -2.04 27.24 -9.97
C GLY A 38 -0.94 28.31 -10.07
N PHE A 39 -0.01 28.20 -11.02
CA PHE A 39 1.00 29.22 -11.32
C PHE A 39 0.61 30.09 -12.52
N ASP A 40 1.20 31.28 -12.60
CA ASP A 40 1.11 32.11 -13.80
C ASP A 40 1.64 31.35 -15.05
N PRO A 41 0.97 31.46 -16.22
CA PRO A 41 1.39 30.79 -17.47
C PRO A 41 2.85 31.03 -17.89
N SER A 42 3.45 32.16 -17.51
CA SER A 42 4.86 32.46 -17.76
C SER A 42 5.81 31.68 -16.83
N TYR A 43 5.39 31.32 -15.62
CA TYR A 43 6.27 30.77 -14.59
C TYR A 43 6.87 29.41 -14.99
N VAL A 44 6.07 28.49 -15.54
CA VAL A 44 6.59 27.22 -16.11
C VAL A 44 7.58 27.49 -17.25
N SER A 45 7.27 28.46 -18.12
CA SER A 45 8.16 28.87 -19.21
C SER A 45 9.48 29.48 -18.69
N HIS A 46 9.42 30.19 -17.56
CA HIS A 46 10.59 30.80 -16.93
C HIS A 46 11.45 29.77 -16.19
N VAL A 47 10.86 28.80 -15.50
CA VAL A 47 11.58 27.72 -14.82
C VAL A 47 12.26 26.80 -15.84
N GLU A 48 11.57 26.37 -16.90
CA GLU A 48 12.20 25.59 -17.98
C GLU A 48 13.32 26.37 -18.70
N ALA A 49 13.17 27.70 -18.83
CA ALA A 49 14.19 28.58 -19.40
C ALA A 49 15.29 29.01 -18.41
N ARG A 50 15.32 28.44 -17.19
CA ARG A 50 16.23 28.82 -16.07
C ARG A 50 16.21 30.30 -15.69
N ARG A 51 15.21 31.06 -16.11
CA ARG A 51 15.01 32.47 -15.77
C ARG A 51 14.43 32.66 -14.37
N HIS A 52 13.69 31.67 -13.88
CA HIS A 52 13.19 31.62 -12.51
C HIS A 52 13.63 30.33 -11.83
N ARG A 53 13.81 30.40 -10.50
CA ARG A 53 14.14 29.24 -9.67
C ARG A 53 12.87 28.47 -9.30
N PRO A 54 12.87 27.13 -9.34
CA PRO A 54 11.75 26.35 -8.80
C PRO A 54 11.68 26.53 -7.28
N THR A 55 10.47 26.49 -6.74
CA THR A 55 10.20 26.40 -5.29
C THR A 55 9.80 24.98 -4.91
N GLU A 56 9.83 24.64 -3.62
CA GLU A 56 9.33 23.35 -3.13
C GLU A 56 7.86 23.13 -3.53
N ASP A 57 7.02 24.16 -3.33
CA ASP A 57 5.61 24.13 -3.70
C ASP A 57 5.42 23.91 -5.22
N PHE A 58 6.22 24.58 -6.06
CA PHE A 58 6.21 24.33 -7.51
C PHE A 58 6.62 22.90 -7.86
N ALA A 59 7.70 22.38 -7.27
CA ALA A 59 8.18 21.03 -7.54
C ALA A 59 7.16 19.96 -7.10
N ARG A 60 6.55 20.10 -5.92
CA ARG A 60 5.51 19.17 -5.43
C ARG A 60 4.22 19.23 -6.26
N ARG A 61 3.85 20.39 -6.79
CA ARG A 61 2.70 20.52 -7.69
C ARG A 61 2.98 19.96 -9.07
N ALA A 62 4.16 20.20 -9.62
CA ALA A 62 4.58 19.60 -10.88
C ALA A 62 4.60 18.07 -10.78
N GLU A 63 5.16 17.54 -9.70
CA GLU A 63 5.13 16.11 -9.36
C GLU A 63 3.71 15.54 -9.33
N ALA A 64 2.79 16.19 -8.59
CA ALA A 64 1.42 15.74 -8.44
C ALA A 64 0.56 15.87 -9.71
N VAL A 65 0.76 16.91 -10.51
CA VAL A 65 -0.01 17.19 -11.74
C VAL A 65 0.49 16.39 -12.94
N LEU A 66 1.80 16.11 -13.01
CA LEU A 66 2.39 15.32 -14.09
C LEU A 66 2.43 13.82 -13.79
N HIS A 67 2.19 13.40 -12.54
CA HIS A 67 2.38 12.02 -12.10
C HIS A 67 3.76 11.52 -12.51
N ALA A 68 4.81 12.15 -11.96
CA ALA A 68 6.20 12.00 -12.39
C ALA A 68 7.03 11.05 -11.50
N ASP A 69 6.34 10.20 -10.72
CA ASP A 69 6.89 9.12 -9.88
C ASP A 69 8.07 9.51 -8.97
N GLY A 70 8.06 10.75 -8.49
CA GLY A 70 9.08 11.32 -7.60
C GLY A 70 10.29 11.91 -8.33
N ALA A 71 10.37 11.82 -9.65
CA ALA A 71 11.53 12.27 -10.42
C ALA A 71 11.70 13.80 -10.38
N ILE A 72 10.61 14.57 -10.49
CA ILE A 72 10.67 16.04 -10.41
C ILE A 72 11.03 16.47 -8.98
N TRP A 73 10.46 15.80 -7.98
CA TRP A 73 10.78 16.03 -6.59
C TRP A 73 12.24 15.71 -6.25
N GLN A 74 12.78 14.61 -6.76
CA GLN A 74 14.20 14.25 -6.58
C GLN A 74 15.11 15.32 -7.18
N ARG A 75 14.86 15.79 -8.41
CA ARG A 75 15.66 16.88 -9.01
C ARG A 75 15.57 18.18 -8.24
N PHE A 76 14.43 18.47 -7.60
CA PHE A 76 14.30 19.62 -6.72
C PHE A 76 15.16 19.46 -5.46
N CYS A 77 15.15 18.28 -4.82
CA CYS A 77 16.03 18.01 -3.69
C CYS A 77 17.51 18.12 -4.05
N GLU A 78 17.94 17.57 -5.19
CA GLU A 78 19.32 17.70 -5.71
C GLU A 78 19.68 19.18 -5.94
N TYR A 79 18.78 19.96 -6.57
CA TYR A 79 18.94 21.40 -6.78
C TYR A 79 19.09 22.18 -5.46
N ASP A 80 18.23 21.92 -4.47
CA ASP A 80 18.25 22.64 -3.20
C ASP A 80 19.44 22.25 -2.32
N GLN A 81 19.88 20.98 -2.36
CA GLN A 81 21.10 20.51 -1.70
C GLN A 81 22.36 21.18 -2.28
N VAL A 82 22.51 21.21 -3.60
CA VAL A 82 23.66 21.86 -4.26
C VAL A 82 23.68 23.37 -3.97
N ARG A 83 22.51 24.00 -3.86
CA ARG A 83 22.35 25.39 -3.40
C ARG A 83 22.72 25.57 -1.92
N ALA A 84 22.32 24.64 -1.05
CA ALA A 84 22.62 24.69 0.39
C ALA A 84 24.11 24.44 0.72
N GLY A 85 24.86 23.80 -0.18
CA GLY A 85 26.29 23.54 -0.04
C GLY A 85 27.20 24.77 -0.03
N ALA A 86 26.68 25.99 -0.28
CA ALA A 86 27.44 27.24 -0.29
C ALA A 86 27.75 27.81 1.11
N ARG A 87 28.50 27.03 1.90
CA ARG A 87 29.03 27.27 3.28
C ARG A 87 28.02 27.29 4.45
N PRO A 88 28.41 26.84 5.67
CA PRO A 88 27.48 26.57 6.76
C PRO A 88 27.63 27.47 8.00
N ARG A 89 26.52 27.81 8.67
CA ARG A 89 26.29 27.64 10.13
C ARG A 89 24.91 28.14 10.57
N ALA A 90 24.38 27.48 11.60
CA ALA A 90 23.32 27.93 12.52
C ALA A 90 22.15 28.72 11.89
N ARG A 91 21.11 28.02 11.41
CA ARG A 91 19.82 28.67 11.11
C ARG A 91 19.07 28.98 12.41
N ALA A 92 19.50 30.05 13.07
CA ALA A 92 18.62 30.80 13.95
C ALA A 92 17.32 31.14 13.21
N MET A 93 16.20 31.25 13.94
CA MET A 93 14.88 31.57 13.41
C MET A 93 14.93 32.86 12.57
N ARG A 94 15.07 32.72 11.25
CA ARG A 94 14.90 33.80 10.27
C ARG A 94 13.55 33.61 9.62
N GLN A 95 12.72 34.64 9.73
CA GLN A 95 11.43 34.75 9.04
C GLN A 95 11.65 34.47 7.55
N ASP A 96 10.94 33.49 6.98
CA ASP A 96 10.95 33.26 5.54
C ASP A 96 10.21 34.42 4.82
N PRO A 97 10.58 34.75 3.57
CA PRO A 97 10.01 35.88 2.85
C PRO A 97 8.50 35.73 2.61
N ARG A 98 7.79 36.87 2.54
CA ARG A 98 6.35 36.90 2.21
C ARG A 98 6.08 36.19 0.88
N VAL A 99 5.21 35.19 0.91
CA VAL A 99 4.75 34.48 -0.30
C VAL A 99 3.77 35.37 -1.06
N HIS A 100 3.96 35.52 -2.38
CA HIS A 100 3.13 36.38 -3.22
C HIS A 100 1.68 35.88 -3.39
N GLU A 101 0.76 36.83 -3.60
CA GLU A 101 -0.67 36.69 -3.34
C GLU A 101 -1.52 36.17 -4.52
N GLN A 102 -0.96 35.39 -5.47
CA GLN A 102 -1.70 34.72 -6.59
C GLN A 102 -1.10 33.33 -6.91
N TRP A 103 -1.83 32.19 -6.99
CA TRP A 103 -3.20 31.81 -6.58
C TRP A 103 -3.21 30.35 -6.04
N LEU A 104 -4.11 29.96 -5.14
CA LEU A 104 -4.17 28.59 -4.56
C LEU A 104 -5.52 27.92 -4.90
N PRO A 105 -5.53 26.65 -5.37
CA PRO A 105 -6.79 25.95 -5.62
C PRO A 105 -7.54 25.68 -4.30
N PRO A 106 -8.90 25.61 -4.32
CA PRO A 106 -9.70 25.53 -3.11
C PRO A 106 -9.30 24.36 -2.19
N GLY A 107 -9.01 24.67 -0.93
CA GLY A 107 -8.66 23.69 0.11
C GLY A 107 -7.18 23.31 0.24
N VAL A 108 -6.28 23.77 -0.64
CA VAL A 108 -4.84 23.40 -0.60
C VAL A 108 -3.99 24.57 -0.08
N GLY A 109 -3.89 24.67 1.25
CA GLY A 109 -3.02 25.63 1.94
C GLY A 109 -2.64 25.25 3.38
N LEU A 110 -3.22 24.19 3.95
CA LEU A 110 -2.94 23.79 5.33
C LEU A 110 -1.78 22.79 5.38
N ILE A 111 -0.71 23.15 6.10
CA ILE A 111 0.49 22.33 6.29
C ILE A 111 0.51 21.80 7.73
N VAL A 112 0.88 20.53 7.89
CA VAL A 112 1.15 19.93 9.20
C VAL A 112 2.66 20.03 9.46
N GLU A 113 3.08 20.99 10.30
CA GLU A 113 4.49 21.18 10.63
C GLU A 113 5.04 20.04 11.52
N ARG A 114 4.19 19.44 12.35
CA ARG A 114 4.46 18.18 13.09
C ARG A 114 3.16 17.45 13.36
N GLU A 115 3.14 16.13 13.17
CA GLU A 115 2.12 15.23 13.70
C GLU A 115 2.73 14.30 14.75
N THR A 116 2.11 14.19 15.92
CA THR A 116 2.46 13.20 16.94
C THR A 116 1.23 12.34 17.23
N ALA A 117 1.30 11.04 16.94
CA ALA A 117 0.20 10.10 17.10
C ALA A 117 0.54 9.01 18.13
N GLU A 118 -0.20 9.00 19.23
CA GLU A 118 -0.05 8.08 20.37
C GLU A 118 -1.17 7.04 20.37
N LEU A 119 -0.84 5.77 20.62
CA LEU A 119 -1.81 4.70 20.92
C LEU A 119 -1.40 3.96 22.20
N ALA A 120 -2.23 4.02 23.23
CA ALA A 120 -1.98 3.36 24.52
C ALA A 120 -3.03 2.28 24.82
N TYR A 121 -2.59 1.05 25.11
CA TYR A 121 -3.46 0.00 25.64
C TYR A 121 -3.73 0.24 27.13
N LEU A 122 -5.01 0.22 27.50
CA LEU A 122 -5.51 0.51 28.86
C LEU A 122 -6.25 -0.67 29.53
N GLY A 123 -6.02 -1.91 29.09
CA GLY A 123 -6.60 -3.10 29.76
C GLY A 123 -8.01 -3.46 29.30
N GLY A 124 -8.30 -3.34 28.01
CA GLY A 124 -9.62 -3.64 27.41
C GLY A 124 -9.99 -2.70 26.27
N GLU A 125 -9.37 -1.52 26.27
CA GLU A 125 -9.51 -0.50 25.22
C GLU A 125 -8.14 0.07 24.81
N TYR A 126 -8.12 0.75 23.68
CA TYR A 126 -7.02 1.61 23.26
C TYR A 126 -7.44 3.09 23.34
N LEU A 127 -6.61 3.92 23.96
CA LEU A 127 -6.68 5.37 23.85
C LEU A 127 -5.80 5.83 22.68
N CYS A 128 -6.41 6.41 21.66
CA CYS A 128 -5.71 7.11 20.59
C CYS A 128 -5.69 8.61 20.91
N ARG A 129 -4.52 9.25 20.78
CA ARG A 129 -4.36 10.70 20.86
C ARG A 129 -3.52 11.18 19.70
N VAL A 130 -3.92 12.26 19.06
CA VAL A 130 -3.20 12.85 17.93
C VAL A 130 -3.06 14.35 18.16
N ARG A 131 -1.82 14.85 18.10
CA ARG A 131 -1.50 16.27 18.09
C ARG A 131 -0.98 16.67 16.71
N ARG A 132 -1.39 17.84 16.21
CA ARG A 132 -0.88 18.41 14.96
C ARG A 132 -0.59 19.89 15.13
N ALA A 133 0.66 20.29 14.92
CA ALA A 133 1.02 21.67 14.70
C ALA A 133 0.64 22.04 13.25
N LEU A 134 -0.33 22.92 13.10
CA LEU A 134 -0.85 23.37 11.81
C LEU A 134 -0.29 24.74 11.45
N TYR A 135 -0.04 24.96 10.16
CA TYR A 135 0.28 26.27 9.58
C TYR A 135 -0.63 26.53 8.37
N ASN A 136 -1.36 27.64 8.38
CA ASN A 136 -2.21 28.03 7.25
C ASN A 136 -1.39 28.86 6.24
N ALA A 137 -0.81 28.19 5.25
CA ALA A 137 -0.21 28.82 4.07
C ALA A 137 -1.25 29.20 2.99
N GLY A 138 -2.54 28.99 3.28
CA GLY A 138 -3.67 29.34 2.42
C GLY A 138 -3.99 30.84 2.38
N ARG A 139 -5.10 31.19 1.73
CA ARG A 139 -5.64 32.57 1.71
C ARG A 139 -6.99 32.73 2.39
N GLU A 140 -7.60 31.62 2.76
CA GLU A 140 -8.88 31.59 3.44
C GLU A 140 -8.66 31.11 4.88
N PRO A 141 -9.42 31.62 5.86
CA PRO A 141 -9.39 31.10 7.22
C PRO A 141 -9.85 29.64 7.24
N VAL A 142 -9.10 28.77 7.92
CA VAL A 142 -9.51 27.39 8.15
C VAL A 142 -10.47 27.38 9.34
N THR A 143 -11.76 27.18 9.06
CA THR A 143 -12.84 27.13 10.05
C THR A 143 -13.12 25.72 10.58
N ARG A 144 -12.59 24.69 9.92
CA ARG A 144 -12.79 23.27 10.29
C ARG A 144 -11.67 22.37 9.79
N TYR A 145 -11.45 21.27 10.48
CA TYR A 145 -10.43 20.27 10.20
C TYR A 145 -11.06 18.86 10.11
N LEU A 146 -10.78 18.11 9.05
CA LEU A 146 -11.33 16.76 8.88
C LEU A 146 -10.45 15.71 9.56
N ILE A 147 -11.00 15.00 10.55
CA ILE A 147 -10.43 13.76 11.06
C ILE A 147 -11.23 12.55 10.55
N ARG A 148 -10.58 11.40 10.52
CA ARG A 148 -11.21 10.11 10.24
C ARG A 148 -10.74 9.08 11.26
N ILE A 149 -11.70 8.50 11.94
CA ILE A 149 -11.54 7.36 12.84
C ILE A 149 -12.02 6.14 12.06
N ALA A 150 -11.16 5.14 11.90
CA ALA A 150 -11.49 3.90 11.21
C ALA A 150 -10.88 2.75 12.00
N VAL A 151 -11.70 1.75 12.28
CA VAL A 151 -11.33 0.55 13.05
C VAL A 151 -11.48 -0.67 12.14
N ASP A 152 -10.56 -1.62 12.29
CA ASP A 152 -10.68 -2.92 11.63
C ASP A 152 -10.02 -4.00 12.49
N ARG A 153 -10.84 -4.92 13.00
CA ARG A 153 -10.40 -6.02 13.87
C ARG A 153 -9.82 -7.16 13.05
N PHE A 154 -10.37 -7.39 11.86
CA PHE A 154 -9.99 -8.46 10.95
C PHE A 154 -9.68 -7.89 9.56
N PRO A 155 -8.66 -7.02 9.40
CA PRO A 155 -8.38 -6.32 8.14
C PRO A 155 -7.99 -7.23 6.96
N GLN A 156 -7.83 -8.53 7.22
CA GLN A 156 -7.55 -9.58 6.23
C GLN A 156 -8.78 -10.48 5.95
N GLN A 157 -9.94 -10.14 6.52
CA GLN A 157 -11.21 -10.88 6.41
C GLN A 157 -12.40 -9.90 6.32
N PRO A 158 -12.57 -9.16 5.20
CA PRO A 158 -13.56 -8.08 5.09
C PRO A 158 -14.98 -8.48 5.45
N ASP A 159 -15.43 -9.70 5.12
CA ASP A 159 -16.77 -10.18 5.48
C ASP A 159 -16.97 -10.43 6.98
N VAL A 160 -15.90 -10.80 7.68
CA VAL A 160 -15.92 -10.97 9.14
C VAL A 160 -15.94 -9.60 9.81
N SER A 161 -15.13 -8.65 9.35
CA SER A 161 -15.18 -7.26 9.81
C SER A 161 -16.54 -6.61 9.53
N ASN A 162 -17.07 -6.72 8.31
CA ASN A 162 -18.38 -6.17 7.92
C ASN A 162 -19.53 -6.73 8.78
N ARG A 163 -19.48 -8.02 9.15
CA ARG A 163 -20.44 -8.64 10.07
C ARG A 163 -20.23 -8.16 11.50
N HIS A 164 -19.00 -8.24 11.99
CA HIS A 164 -18.62 -7.83 13.34
C HIS A 164 -19.02 -6.39 13.65
N TYR A 165 -18.83 -5.44 12.71
CA TYR A 165 -19.25 -4.05 12.92
C TYR A 165 -20.75 -3.82 12.76
N ARG A 166 -21.45 -4.62 11.96
CA ARG A 166 -22.92 -4.57 11.91
C ARG A 166 -23.53 -5.01 13.24
N ASP A 167 -22.93 -6.04 13.86
CA ASP A 167 -23.38 -6.60 15.13
C ASP A 167 -22.86 -5.79 16.34
N HIS A 168 -21.70 -5.13 16.20
CA HIS A 168 -21.01 -4.33 17.22
C HIS A 168 -20.49 -2.98 16.67
N PRO A 169 -21.38 -2.06 16.29
CA PRO A 169 -20.98 -0.80 15.67
C PRO A 169 -20.17 0.08 16.62
N LEU A 170 -19.14 0.73 16.08
CA LEU A 170 -18.41 1.80 16.76
C LEU A 170 -19.38 2.95 17.05
N ASN A 171 -19.53 3.32 18.30
CA ASN A 171 -20.53 4.28 18.76
C ASN A 171 -19.86 5.51 19.43
N TRP A 172 -20.56 6.64 19.45
CA TRP A 172 -19.98 7.91 19.91
C TRP A 172 -19.66 7.93 21.41
N ASP A 173 -20.46 7.23 22.22
CA ASP A 173 -20.30 7.12 23.67
C ASP A 173 -19.08 6.27 24.07
N GLU A 174 -18.77 5.21 23.31
CA GLU A 174 -17.51 4.46 23.39
C GLU A 174 -16.33 5.31 22.93
N LEU A 175 -16.49 6.06 21.82
CA LEU A 175 -15.42 6.89 21.27
C LEU A 175 -14.95 7.97 22.23
N ARG A 176 -15.85 8.58 23.02
CA ARG A 176 -15.55 9.67 23.96
C ARG A 176 -14.68 10.76 23.32
N LEU A 177 -14.99 11.10 22.07
CA LEU A 177 -14.19 12.00 21.24
C LEU A 177 -14.10 13.39 21.89
N ARG A 178 -12.86 13.84 22.13
CA ARG A 178 -12.55 15.21 22.55
C ARG A 178 -11.57 15.83 21.56
N ALA A 179 -11.69 17.13 21.36
CA ALA A 179 -10.83 17.92 20.49
C ALA A 179 -10.58 19.30 21.08
N SER A 180 -9.41 19.87 20.79
CA SER A 180 -9.01 21.21 21.23
C SER A 180 -8.04 21.84 20.22
N ALA A 181 -7.98 23.17 20.19
CA ALA A 181 -7.00 23.97 19.47
C ALA A 181 -6.33 24.93 20.47
N ASP A 182 -5.00 24.86 20.59
CA ASP A 182 -4.19 25.68 21.50
C ASP A 182 -4.65 25.68 22.99
N GLY A 183 -5.39 24.65 23.38
CA GLY A 183 -5.95 24.46 24.73
C GLY A 183 -7.44 24.77 24.85
N GLU A 184 -8.04 25.50 23.90
CA GLU A 184 -9.48 25.73 23.85
C GLU A 184 -10.21 24.50 23.29
N GLU A 185 -11.33 24.09 23.88
CA GLU A 185 -12.13 22.97 23.34
C GLU A 185 -12.71 23.34 21.97
N MET A 186 -12.77 22.34 21.08
CA MET A 186 -13.37 22.45 19.75
C MET A 186 -14.70 21.69 19.70
N GLU A 187 -15.76 22.35 19.24
CA GLU A 187 -16.94 21.64 18.76
C GLU A 187 -16.58 20.68 17.63
N TRP A 188 -17.37 19.63 17.47
CA TRP A 188 -17.21 18.71 16.35
C TRP A 188 -18.56 18.24 15.80
N ARG A 189 -18.60 17.95 14.50
CA ARG A 189 -19.82 17.49 13.81
C ARG A 189 -19.51 16.29 12.91
N PRO A 190 -20.30 15.19 12.99
CA PRO A 190 -20.19 14.09 12.04
C PRO A 190 -20.35 14.57 10.60
N LYS A 191 -19.42 14.19 9.73
CA LYS A 191 -19.53 14.28 8.27
C LYS A 191 -20.05 12.98 7.68
N THR A 192 -19.62 11.85 8.23
CA THR A 192 -20.04 10.52 7.80
C THR A 192 -19.98 9.59 8.99
N ASP A 193 -21.09 8.89 9.22
CA ASP A 193 -21.25 7.95 10.31
C ASP A 193 -21.53 6.55 9.70
N ARG A 194 -20.62 5.61 9.93
CA ARG A 194 -20.73 4.21 9.52
C ARG A 194 -20.19 3.31 10.64
N ASP A 195 -20.63 2.07 10.67
CA ASP A 195 -20.37 1.08 11.73
C ASP A 195 -18.88 0.95 12.11
N ALA A 196 -17.97 1.00 11.14
CA ALA A 196 -16.52 0.89 11.33
C ALA A 196 -15.74 2.20 11.10
N ILE A 197 -16.40 3.26 10.60
CA ILE A 197 -15.74 4.47 10.08
C ILE A 197 -16.53 5.71 10.46
N LYS A 198 -15.89 6.62 11.19
CA LYS A 198 -16.40 7.99 11.44
C LYS A 198 -15.52 9.00 10.71
N GLU A 199 -16.13 9.90 9.95
CA GLU A 199 -15.48 11.14 9.50
C GLU A 199 -16.09 12.32 10.26
N VAL A 200 -15.24 13.17 10.84
CA VAL A 200 -15.67 14.23 11.76
C VAL A 200 -14.99 15.54 11.39
N TRP A 201 -15.78 16.60 11.28
CA TRP A 201 -15.27 17.96 11.25
C TRP A 201 -15.02 18.40 12.69
N LEU A 202 -13.77 18.61 13.07
CA LEU A 202 -13.41 19.43 14.22
C LEU A 202 -13.58 20.88 13.79
N LEU A 203 -14.28 21.69 14.56
CA LEU A 203 -14.60 23.07 14.21
C LEU A 203 -13.72 24.02 15.02
N PHE A 204 -13.23 25.07 14.38
CA PHE A 204 -12.59 26.19 15.07
C PHE A 204 -13.67 27.12 15.65
N GLU A 205 -14.59 26.52 16.42
CA GLU A 205 -15.68 27.15 17.16
C GLU A 205 -16.02 26.34 18.41
N ASN A 206 -16.56 26.99 19.43
CA ASN A 206 -17.08 26.41 20.66
C ASN A 206 -18.20 27.32 21.22
N ALA A 207 -18.64 27.04 22.46
CA ALA A 207 -19.71 27.80 23.12
C ALA A 207 -19.40 29.30 23.30
N ASP A 208 -18.12 29.68 23.41
CA ASP A 208 -17.69 31.06 23.62
C ASP A 208 -17.50 31.83 22.30
N GLY A 209 -17.32 31.14 21.17
CA GLY A 209 -17.31 31.77 19.85
C GLY A 209 -16.54 31.01 18.76
N ARG A 210 -16.10 31.76 17.74
CA ARG A 210 -15.34 31.25 16.59
C ARG A 210 -13.90 31.75 16.65
N PHE A 211 -12.95 30.85 16.44
CA PHE A 211 -11.51 31.11 16.43
C PHE A 211 -10.82 30.53 15.17
N PRO A 212 -11.24 30.92 13.93
CA PRO A 212 -10.68 30.34 12.70
C PRO A 212 -9.17 30.51 12.61
N LEU A 213 -8.47 29.51 12.06
CA LEU A 213 -7.04 29.63 11.79
C LEU A 213 -6.82 30.46 10.52
N TYR A 214 -6.51 31.75 10.66
CA TYR A 214 -6.33 32.69 9.55
C TYR A 214 -5.03 32.44 8.75
N PRO A 215 -4.93 32.93 7.51
CA PRO A 215 -3.69 32.90 6.72
C PRO A 215 -2.47 33.40 7.49
N GLY A 216 -1.36 32.68 7.39
CA GLY A 216 -0.10 32.97 8.08
C GLY A 216 -0.04 32.55 9.56
N GLN A 217 -1.17 32.16 10.17
CA GLN A 217 -1.21 31.73 11.57
C GLN A 217 -0.80 30.26 11.74
N ARG A 218 -0.53 29.90 13.00
CA ARG A 218 -0.33 28.53 13.49
C ARG A 218 -1.31 28.23 14.60
N ALA A 219 -1.68 26.96 14.71
CA ALA A 219 -2.42 26.41 15.85
C ALA A 219 -2.01 24.96 16.10
N GLN A 220 -1.97 24.55 17.36
CA GLN A 220 -1.81 23.15 17.74
C GLN A 220 -3.17 22.53 18.04
N ILE A 221 -3.65 21.65 17.14
CA ILE A 221 -4.84 20.84 17.45
C ILE A 221 -4.45 19.56 18.18
N GLU A 222 -5.21 19.17 19.21
CA GLU A 222 -5.18 17.84 19.81
C GLU A 222 -6.58 17.22 19.71
N TYR A 223 -6.66 15.95 19.30
CA TYR A 223 -7.88 15.15 19.43
C TYR A 223 -7.58 13.76 19.99
N ALA A 224 -8.48 13.25 20.81
CA ALA A 224 -8.35 11.96 21.47
C ALA A 224 -9.67 11.19 21.51
N TYR A 225 -9.60 9.87 21.38
CA TYR A 225 -10.75 8.96 21.38
C TYR A 225 -10.35 7.56 21.87
N ARG A 226 -11.33 6.79 22.35
CA ARG A 226 -11.16 5.42 22.84
C ARG A 226 -11.88 4.41 21.94
N VAL A 227 -11.43 3.17 21.95
CA VAL A 227 -12.05 2.05 21.20
C VAL A 227 -11.75 0.75 21.93
N GLY A 228 -12.74 -0.14 22.08
CA GLY A 228 -12.52 -1.48 22.64
C GLY A 228 -11.58 -2.36 21.80
N VAL A 229 -10.90 -3.31 22.44
CA VAL A 229 -9.97 -4.24 21.76
C VAL A 229 -10.68 -5.33 20.94
N ASP A 230 -11.98 -5.49 21.15
CA ASP A 230 -12.93 -6.18 20.26
C ASP A 230 -12.99 -5.49 18.90
N LYS A 231 -13.02 -4.15 18.86
CA LYS A 231 -13.14 -3.36 17.62
C LYS A 231 -11.80 -2.97 16.99
N TRP A 232 -10.70 -2.84 17.72
CA TRP A 232 -9.39 -2.51 17.12
C TRP A 232 -8.51 -3.76 16.90
N GLY A 233 -8.03 -3.96 15.67
CA GLY A 233 -7.00 -4.94 15.33
C GLY A 233 -5.63 -4.63 15.95
N GLN A 234 -4.62 -5.48 15.72
CA GLN A 234 -3.26 -5.26 16.22
C GLN A 234 -2.42 -4.40 15.25
N TRP A 235 -2.96 -3.25 14.85
CA TRP A 235 -2.32 -2.31 13.92
C TRP A 235 -2.69 -0.85 14.22
N PHE A 236 -1.80 0.07 13.92
CA PHE A 236 -2.00 1.52 14.01
C PHE A 236 -1.44 2.18 12.76
N GLN A 237 -2.28 2.89 12.00
CA GLN A 237 -1.92 3.43 10.69
C GLN A 237 -2.14 4.94 10.62
N ARG A 238 -1.13 5.68 10.14
CA ARG A 238 -1.19 7.11 9.83
C ARG A 238 -1.18 7.28 8.31
N ALA A 239 -2.16 8.01 7.78
CA ALA A 239 -2.26 8.31 6.36
C ALA A 239 -2.02 9.81 6.13
N VAL A 240 -1.03 10.14 5.31
CA VAL A 240 -0.58 11.52 5.07
C VAL A 240 -1.52 12.19 4.06
N ARG A 241 -2.52 12.92 4.56
CA ARG A 241 -3.53 13.59 3.72
C ARG A 241 -3.26 15.07 3.43
N LEU A 242 -2.32 15.67 4.14
CA LEU A 242 -1.86 17.05 3.98
C LEU A 242 -0.33 17.05 3.90
N PRO A 243 0.28 18.06 3.27
CA PRO A 243 1.73 18.26 3.34
C PRO A 243 2.20 18.25 4.80
N THR A 244 3.06 17.29 5.14
CA THR A 244 3.48 17.02 6.51
C THR A 244 5.00 17.07 6.58
N ARG A 245 5.57 17.86 7.50
CA ARG A 245 7.03 18.00 7.63
C ARG A 245 7.66 16.95 8.55
N GLN A 246 6.99 16.54 9.61
CA GLN A 246 7.45 15.49 10.51
C GLN A 246 6.25 14.68 11.02
N LEU A 247 6.42 13.35 11.07
CA LEU A 247 5.46 12.42 11.63
C LEU A 247 6.16 11.58 12.72
N ASP A 248 5.63 11.65 13.93
CA ASP A 248 6.04 10.87 15.09
C ASP A 248 4.89 9.92 15.50
N VAL A 249 5.21 8.65 15.76
CA VAL A 249 4.24 7.62 16.21
C VAL A 249 4.78 6.95 17.47
N ARG A 250 3.94 6.84 18.51
CA ARG A 250 4.29 6.14 19.75
C ARG A 250 3.20 5.15 20.18
N LEU A 251 3.56 3.89 20.34
CA LEU A 251 2.69 2.87 20.93
C LEU A 251 3.09 2.61 22.39
N SER A 252 2.14 2.29 23.26
CA SER A 252 2.41 1.96 24.67
C SER A 252 1.59 0.78 25.16
N PHE A 253 2.26 -0.23 25.71
CA PHE A 253 1.67 -1.47 26.21
C PHE A 253 2.24 -1.87 27.59
N PRO A 254 1.50 -2.65 28.40
CA PRO A 254 2.07 -3.30 29.59
C PRO A 254 3.17 -4.29 29.22
N ILE A 255 4.28 -4.29 29.96
CA ILE A 255 5.43 -5.17 29.71
C ILE A 255 5.05 -6.66 29.85
N ALA A 256 4.08 -6.98 30.71
CA ALA A 256 3.57 -8.33 30.95
C ALA A 256 3.02 -9.01 29.67
N LEU A 257 2.50 -8.25 28.70
CA LEU A 257 1.99 -8.81 27.44
C LEU A 257 3.11 -9.25 26.48
N ARG A 258 4.37 -8.87 26.77
CA ARG A 258 5.55 -9.11 25.92
C ARG A 258 5.26 -8.79 24.45
N PRO A 259 4.88 -7.54 24.12
CA PRO A 259 4.59 -7.13 22.75
C PRO A 259 5.85 -7.22 21.87
N VAL A 260 5.63 -7.53 20.60
CA VAL A 260 6.60 -7.34 19.52
C VAL A 260 5.93 -6.43 18.50
N VAL A 261 6.59 -5.34 18.13
CA VAL A 261 6.10 -4.37 17.14
C VAL A 261 7.00 -4.41 15.91
N TRP A 262 6.39 -4.29 14.72
CA TRP A 262 7.05 -4.05 13.44
C TRP A 262 6.24 -2.97 12.69
N GLY A 263 6.68 -2.59 11.50
CA GLY A 263 5.88 -1.68 10.68
C GLY A 263 6.29 -1.66 9.21
N VAL A 264 5.40 -1.06 8.42
CA VAL A 264 5.53 -0.90 6.97
C VAL A 264 5.12 0.52 6.53
N GLU A 265 5.73 1.02 5.47
CA GLU A 265 5.27 2.18 4.70
C GLU A 265 4.67 1.72 3.36
N THR A 266 3.69 2.46 2.85
CA THR A 266 3.06 2.21 1.55
C THR A 266 2.80 3.55 0.87
N SER A 267 3.29 3.75 -0.35
CA SER A 267 3.00 4.94 -1.17
C SER A 267 1.91 4.63 -2.21
N LEU A 268 1.58 5.59 -3.08
CA LEU A 268 0.58 5.39 -4.14
C LEU A 268 1.01 4.38 -5.22
N SER A 269 2.30 4.08 -5.33
CA SER A 269 2.88 3.24 -6.39
C SER A 269 3.89 2.19 -5.88
N ALA A 270 4.00 2.00 -4.57
CA ALA A 270 4.91 1.03 -3.96
C ALA A 270 4.18 -0.03 -3.14
N GLU A 271 4.70 -1.26 -3.19
CA GLU A 271 4.37 -2.33 -2.25
C GLU A 271 4.63 -1.90 -0.79
N ALA A 272 4.05 -2.63 0.16
CA ALA A 272 4.24 -2.35 1.58
C ALA A 272 5.66 -2.76 2.02
N VAL A 273 6.61 -1.82 1.95
CA VAL A 273 8.00 -2.03 2.38
C VAL A 273 8.17 -1.79 3.87
N PRO A 274 9.15 -2.41 4.55
CA PRO A 274 9.47 -2.11 5.95
C PRO A 274 9.77 -0.62 6.17
N LEU A 275 9.46 -0.11 7.37
CA LEU A 275 9.81 1.27 7.74
C LEU A 275 11.33 1.50 7.60
N ARG A 276 11.71 2.59 6.94
CA ARG A 276 13.13 2.92 6.65
C ARG A 276 13.95 3.20 7.90
N THR A 277 13.31 3.78 8.91
CA THR A 277 13.88 4.05 10.23
C THR A 277 13.43 2.97 11.22
N PRO A 278 14.31 2.51 12.13
CA PRO A 278 13.96 1.49 13.11
C PRO A 278 12.92 2.01 14.10
N ILE A 279 12.17 1.08 14.70
CA ILE A 279 11.30 1.37 15.83
C ILE A 279 12.13 1.26 17.11
N GLU A 280 12.26 2.36 17.84
CA GLU A 280 12.96 2.41 19.12
C GLU A 280 12.08 1.83 20.23
N GLN A 281 12.67 1.09 21.17
CA GLN A 281 11.96 0.50 22.30
C GLN A 281 12.50 1.06 23.63
N GLU A 282 11.61 1.57 24.45
CA GLU A 282 11.90 2.12 25.78
C GLU A 282 11.03 1.43 26.83
N VAL A 283 11.59 1.13 28.01
CA VAL A 283 10.83 0.57 29.15
C VAL A 283 10.83 1.57 30.29
N VAL A 284 9.64 1.96 30.75
CA VAL A 284 9.45 2.89 31.87
C VAL A 284 8.43 2.30 32.83
N GLY A 285 8.89 1.91 34.02
CA GLY A 285 8.07 1.16 34.99
C GLY A 285 7.52 -0.13 34.39
N GLU A 286 6.22 -0.36 34.55
CA GLU A 286 5.53 -1.55 34.03
C GLU A 286 5.11 -1.45 32.55
N ARG A 287 5.51 -0.38 31.84
CA ARG A 287 5.12 -0.13 30.45
C ARG A 287 6.32 -0.15 29.52
N VAL A 288 6.09 -0.68 28.32
CA VAL A 288 7.00 -0.61 27.18
C VAL A 288 6.40 0.31 26.12
N TYR A 289 7.25 1.19 25.60
CA TYR A 289 6.94 2.17 24.57
C TYR A 289 7.70 1.81 23.30
N PHE A 290 7.04 1.98 22.16
CA PHE A 290 7.61 1.81 20.84
C PHE A 290 7.47 3.12 20.09
N SER A 291 8.60 3.77 19.77
CA SER A 291 8.65 5.08 19.13
C SER A 291 9.19 4.95 17.72
N TRP A 292 8.58 5.64 16.77
CA TRP A 292 9.03 5.69 15.38
C TRP A 292 8.76 7.08 14.79
N SER A 293 9.66 7.58 13.95
CA SER A 293 9.49 8.87 13.28
C SER A 293 10.05 8.89 11.86
N THR A 294 9.53 9.82 11.06
CA THR A 294 10.07 10.17 9.74
C THR A 294 9.91 11.66 9.45
N ASP A 295 10.90 12.21 8.75
CA ASP A 295 10.87 13.57 8.21
C ASP A 295 10.36 13.58 6.76
N ALA A 296 9.71 14.69 6.39
CA ALA A 296 9.09 14.95 5.09
C ALA A 296 8.34 13.75 4.45
N PRO A 297 7.46 13.05 5.18
CA PRO A 297 6.76 11.87 4.67
C PRO A 297 5.99 12.18 3.39
N LEU A 298 6.02 11.25 2.43
CA LEU A 298 5.36 11.40 1.14
C LEU A 298 3.85 11.64 1.29
N LEU A 299 3.31 12.59 0.52
CA LEU A 299 1.87 12.83 0.46
C LEU A 299 1.16 11.57 -0.03
N HIS A 300 -0.01 11.28 0.54
CA HIS A 300 -0.82 10.08 0.33
C HIS A 300 -0.21 8.75 0.83
N ALA A 301 1.03 8.75 1.34
CA ALA A 301 1.62 7.56 1.95
C ALA A 301 0.90 7.16 3.25
N ARG A 302 1.06 5.88 3.59
CA ARG A 302 0.50 5.24 4.78
C ARG A 302 1.63 4.58 5.55
N TYR A 303 1.76 4.92 6.82
CA TYR A 303 2.72 4.30 7.74
C TYR A 303 1.92 3.49 8.74
N ARG A 304 2.17 2.18 8.80
CA ARG A 304 1.47 1.25 9.68
C ARG A 304 2.47 0.58 10.61
N LEU A 305 2.22 0.67 11.91
CA LEU A 305 2.86 -0.16 12.91
C LEU A 305 1.89 -1.30 13.25
N GLU A 306 2.38 -2.53 13.33
CA GLU A 306 1.63 -3.73 13.67
C GLU A 306 2.30 -4.43 14.86
N TRP A 307 1.53 -5.20 15.63
CA TRP A 307 2.08 -5.89 16.80
C TRP A 307 1.46 -7.26 17.06
N ARG A 308 2.14 -8.03 17.92
CA ARG A 308 1.60 -9.24 18.53
C ARG A 308 2.06 -9.36 19.97
N TYR A 309 1.21 -9.90 20.83
CA TYR A 309 1.56 -10.24 22.20
C TYR A 309 2.14 -11.67 22.23
N ARG A 310 3.25 -11.90 22.95
CA ARG A 310 3.79 -13.27 23.12
C ARG A 310 3.03 -14.04 24.20
N VAL A 311 2.24 -13.37 25.02
CA VAL A 311 1.27 -13.95 25.95
C VAL A 311 -0.13 -13.58 25.45
N PRO A 312 -1.08 -14.53 25.27
CA PRO A 312 -2.44 -14.18 24.90
C PRO A 312 -3.09 -13.30 25.97
N VAL A 313 -3.70 -12.19 25.55
CA VAL A 313 -4.63 -11.44 26.41
C VAL A 313 -5.84 -12.34 26.63
N ARG A 314 -6.00 -12.87 27.84
CA ARG A 314 -7.20 -13.62 28.20
C ARG A 314 -8.37 -12.64 28.25
N SER A 315 -9.35 -12.84 27.37
CA SER A 315 -10.71 -12.39 27.62
C SER A 315 -11.30 -13.27 28.73
N GLU A 316 -11.98 -12.70 29.71
CA GLU A 316 -12.57 -13.44 30.83
C GLU A 316 -13.85 -14.22 30.45
N ALA A 317 -14.15 -14.33 29.14
CA ALA A 317 -15.42 -14.85 28.62
C ALA A 317 -15.41 -16.33 28.15
N GLU A 318 -14.28 -17.05 28.23
CA GLU A 318 -14.20 -18.46 27.80
C GLU A 318 -13.74 -19.41 28.92
N GLY A 319 -14.61 -20.35 29.27
CA GLY A 319 -14.38 -21.38 30.30
C GLY A 319 -13.33 -22.43 29.93
N PRO A 320 -12.95 -23.31 30.87
CA PRO A 320 -11.75 -24.14 30.74
C PRO A 320 -11.92 -25.29 29.72
N ALA A 321 -11.32 -25.13 28.55
CA ALA A 321 -11.13 -26.23 27.60
C ALA A 321 -9.92 -27.11 28.00
N ILE A 322 -10.13 -28.43 27.97
CA ILE A 322 -9.18 -29.46 28.43
C ILE A 322 -7.87 -29.43 27.62
N ALA A 323 -6.74 -29.60 28.30
CA ALA A 323 -5.41 -29.52 27.70
C ALA A 323 -5.14 -30.64 26.67
N GLY A 324 -4.93 -30.23 25.42
CA GLY A 324 -4.26 -31.02 24.37
C GLY A 324 -2.91 -30.41 23.98
N PRO A 325 -2.04 -31.15 23.27
CA PRO A 325 -0.72 -30.64 22.86
C PRO A 325 -0.83 -29.42 21.93
N PRO A 326 0.19 -28.55 21.89
CA PRO A 326 0.10 -27.23 21.26
C PRO A 326 -0.12 -27.35 19.74
N ARG A 327 -1.31 -26.96 19.29
CA ARG A 327 -1.61 -26.84 17.86
C ARG A 327 -0.82 -25.69 17.25
N ARG A 328 0.04 -25.99 16.28
CA ARG A 328 0.57 -24.98 15.33
C ARG A 328 -0.61 -24.22 14.72
N GLY A 329 -0.46 -22.92 14.52
CA GLY A 329 -1.45 -22.13 13.78
C GLY A 329 -1.67 -22.67 12.37
N PRO A 330 -2.81 -22.37 11.73
CA PRO A 330 -3.14 -22.87 10.39
C PRO A 330 -2.07 -22.43 9.40
N ARG A 331 -1.54 -23.41 8.65
CA ARG A 331 -0.52 -23.20 7.63
C ARG A 331 -1.06 -22.35 6.48
N ALA A 332 -0.20 -21.81 5.63
CA ALA A 332 -0.67 -21.07 4.46
C ALA A 332 -1.43 -22.00 3.48
N SER A 333 -0.98 -23.25 3.35
CA SER A 333 -1.73 -24.35 2.68
C SER A 333 -3.13 -24.59 3.26
N ASP A 334 -3.32 -24.45 4.59
CA ASP A 334 -4.63 -24.62 5.21
C ASP A 334 -5.59 -23.48 4.82
N ARG A 335 -5.08 -22.25 4.63
CA ARG A 335 -5.86 -21.10 4.13
C ARG A 335 -6.31 -21.31 2.69
N MET A 336 -5.43 -21.83 1.83
CA MET A 336 -5.77 -22.16 0.44
C MET A 336 -6.81 -23.28 0.36
N ARG A 337 -6.71 -24.30 1.24
CA ARG A 337 -7.75 -25.34 1.36
C ARG A 337 -9.13 -24.76 1.69
N VAL A 338 -9.21 -23.76 2.58
CA VAL A 338 -10.50 -23.15 2.99
C VAL A 338 -11.24 -22.46 1.83
N VAL A 339 -10.53 -21.87 0.86
CA VAL A 339 -11.18 -21.25 -0.33
C VAL A 339 -11.52 -22.23 -1.45
N GLY A 340 -11.25 -23.53 -1.24
CA GLY A 340 -11.60 -24.62 -2.16
C GLY A 340 -10.45 -25.11 -3.03
N ILE A 341 -9.19 -24.75 -2.72
CA ILE A 341 -8.03 -25.21 -3.48
C ILE A 341 -7.56 -26.57 -2.94
N VAL A 342 -7.60 -27.60 -3.78
CA VAL A 342 -7.10 -28.93 -3.42
C VAL A 342 -5.59 -28.87 -3.17
N GLN A 343 -5.12 -29.66 -2.21
CA GLN A 343 -3.73 -29.60 -1.78
C GLN A 343 -2.92 -30.80 -2.32
N ARG A 344 -1.59 -30.64 -2.44
CA ARG A 344 -0.66 -31.65 -2.95
C ARG A 344 -0.87 -32.99 -2.25
N GLY A 345 -1.04 -34.03 -3.06
CA GLY A 345 -1.47 -35.36 -2.62
C GLY A 345 -2.88 -35.73 -3.12
N ALA A 346 -3.69 -34.75 -3.53
CA ALA A 346 -4.93 -35.02 -4.28
C ALA A 346 -4.60 -35.57 -5.69
N GLU A 347 -5.26 -36.68 -6.07
CA GLU A 347 -5.06 -37.37 -7.35
C GLU A 347 -5.28 -36.46 -8.56
N ILE A 348 -6.29 -35.59 -8.51
CA ILE A 348 -6.64 -34.65 -9.59
C ILE A 348 -5.49 -33.71 -9.99
N LEU A 349 -4.53 -33.43 -9.08
CA LEU A 349 -3.34 -32.62 -9.38
C LEU A 349 -2.27 -33.41 -10.17
N ARG A 350 -2.48 -34.72 -10.36
CA ARG A 350 -1.64 -35.65 -11.11
C ARG A 350 -2.34 -36.23 -12.35
N THR A 351 -3.61 -35.85 -12.58
CA THR A 351 -4.40 -36.32 -13.72
C THR A 351 -4.41 -35.24 -14.81
N PRO A 352 -3.98 -35.54 -16.06
CA PRO A 352 -4.14 -34.63 -17.18
C PRO A 352 -5.60 -34.21 -17.38
N ALA A 353 -5.81 -32.92 -17.57
CA ALA A 353 -7.13 -32.30 -17.64
C ALA A 353 -7.80 -32.57 -19.00
N ARG A 354 -9.11 -32.81 -18.97
CA ARG A 354 -9.89 -33.09 -20.17
C ARG A 354 -10.12 -31.80 -20.99
N PRO A 355 -9.86 -31.80 -22.32
CA PRO A 355 -10.21 -30.67 -23.17
C PRO A 355 -11.73 -30.51 -23.35
N PHE A 356 -12.16 -29.27 -23.59
CA PHE A 356 -13.53 -28.93 -23.96
C PHE A 356 -13.78 -29.19 -25.44
N ASP A 357 -14.94 -29.77 -25.77
CA ASP A 357 -15.51 -29.81 -27.14
C ASP A 357 -16.18 -28.45 -27.43
N LEU A 358 -15.39 -27.48 -27.92
CA LEU A 358 -15.87 -26.12 -28.23
C LEU A 358 -16.24 -26.00 -29.72
N PRO A 359 -17.31 -25.26 -30.08
CA PRO A 359 -18.15 -24.42 -29.22
C PRO A 359 -19.24 -25.15 -28.42
N ARG A 360 -19.46 -26.46 -28.61
CA ARG A 360 -20.61 -27.18 -28.00
C ARG A 360 -20.65 -27.07 -26.47
N GLN A 361 -19.49 -26.98 -25.83
CA GLN A 361 -19.32 -26.85 -24.38
C GLN A 361 -19.04 -25.41 -23.92
N GLU A 362 -19.32 -24.39 -24.73
CA GLU A 362 -19.13 -22.96 -24.37
C GLU A 362 -19.73 -22.60 -22.98
N PRO A 363 -20.97 -22.99 -22.62
CA PRO A 363 -21.53 -22.64 -21.31
C PRO A 363 -20.75 -23.28 -20.14
N VAL A 364 -20.21 -24.49 -20.35
CA VAL A 364 -19.40 -25.21 -19.36
C VAL A 364 -18.06 -24.50 -19.18
N ALA A 365 -17.39 -24.14 -20.28
CA ALA A 365 -16.13 -23.40 -20.25
C ALA A 365 -16.28 -22.05 -19.55
N ARG A 366 -17.33 -21.27 -19.87
CA ARG A 366 -17.64 -20.01 -19.18
C ARG A 366 -17.90 -20.20 -17.70
N GLY A 367 -18.63 -21.25 -17.30
CA GLY A 367 -18.90 -21.58 -15.91
C GLY A 367 -17.63 -21.95 -15.12
N VAL A 368 -16.71 -22.71 -15.73
CA VAL A 368 -15.40 -23.04 -15.14
C VAL A 368 -14.54 -21.79 -14.98
N VAL A 369 -14.43 -20.94 -16.01
CA VAL A 369 -13.66 -19.68 -15.96
C VAL A 369 -14.22 -18.71 -14.91
N ALA A 370 -15.54 -18.55 -14.83
CA ALA A 370 -16.17 -17.72 -13.79
C ALA A 370 -15.87 -18.24 -12.37
N ARG A 371 -15.90 -19.56 -12.16
CA ARG A 371 -15.54 -20.18 -10.88
C ARG A 371 -14.06 -20.03 -10.55
N LEU A 372 -13.18 -20.09 -11.55
CA LEU A 372 -11.75 -19.82 -11.39
C LEU A 372 -11.51 -18.39 -10.91
N PHE A 373 -12.05 -17.38 -11.60
CA PHE A 373 -11.92 -15.98 -11.16
C PHE A 373 -12.48 -15.75 -9.76
N ALA A 374 -13.67 -16.28 -9.46
CA ALA A 374 -14.28 -16.15 -8.14
C ALA A 374 -13.44 -16.78 -7.01
N VAL A 375 -12.62 -17.80 -7.28
CA VAL A 375 -11.65 -18.33 -6.30
C VAL A 375 -10.39 -17.47 -6.27
N LEU A 376 -9.87 -17.05 -7.43
CA LEU A 376 -8.71 -16.17 -7.55
C LEU A 376 -8.92 -14.85 -6.79
N ASP A 377 -10.14 -14.29 -6.81
CA ASP A 377 -10.57 -13.16 -5.98
C ASP A 377 -10.42 -13.44 -4.48
N ARG A 378 -10.95 -14.58 -4.00
CA ARG A 378 -10.82 -14.98 -2.59
C ARG A 378 -9.37 -15.25 -2.19
N VAL A 379 -8.55 -15.78 -3.09
CA VAL A 379 -7.12 -15.99 -2.88
C VAL A 379 -6.39 -14.65 -2.75
N GLY A 380 -6.72 -13.67 -3.60
CA GLY A 380 -6.17 -12.30 -3.53
C GLY A 380 -6.55 -11.55 -2.24
N VAL A 381 -7.67 -11.90 -1.61
CA VAL A 381 -8.04 -11.43 -0.26
C VAL A 381 -7.22 -12.13 0.84
N LEU A 382 -6.88 -13.41 0.67
CA LEU A 382 -6.12 -14.18 1.66
C LEU A 382 -4.60 -13.94 1.62
N HIS A 383 -4.05 -13.58 0.46
CA HIS A 383 -2.63 -13.34 0.23
C HIS A 383 -2.46 -12.35 -0.92
N SER A 384 -1.58 -11.37 -0.76
CA SER A 384 -1.21 -10.45 -1.83
C SER A 384 -0.07 -11.05 -2.66
N PHE A 385 -0.12 -10.90 -3.98
CA PHE A 385 0.85 -11.46 -4.91
C PHE A 385 1.54 -10.35 -5.70
N SER A 386 2.78 -10.02 -5.34
CA SER A 386 3.66 -9.09 -6.08
C SER A 386 3.98 -9.57 -7.50
N LYS A 387 3.87 -10.87 -7.74
CA LYS A 387 4.28 -11.56 -8.98
C LYS A 387 3.11 -11.98 -9.88
N GLY A 388 1.92 -11.39 -9.68
CA GLY A 388 0.70 -11.91 -10.28
C GLY A 388 0.33 -13.29 -9.74
N MET A 389 -0.74 -13.88 -10.26
CA MET A 389 -1.28 -15.14 -9.75
C MET A 389 -2.03 -15.91 -10.84
N GLY A 390 -1.76 -17.21 -10.90
CA GLY A 390 -2.51 -18.15 -11.73
C GLY A 390 -3.41 -19.07 -10.91
N LEU A 391 -4.40 -19.68 -11.57
CA LEU A 391 -5.20 -20.77 -11.05
C LEU A 391 -5.74 -21.64 -12.19
N ALA A 392 -5.49 -22.95 -12.11
CA ALA A 392 -5.96 -23.97 -13.03
C ALA A 392 -7.14 -24.77 -12.45
N ALA A 393 -8.05 -25.21 -13.32
CA ALA A 393 -9.26 -25.94 -12.92
C ALA A 393 -8.99 -27.22 -12.09
N PRO A 394 -7.93 -28.03 -12.34
CA PRO A 394 -7.60 -29.17 -11.47
C PRO A 394 -7.35 -28.77 -10.01
N GLN A 395 -6.82 -27.57 -9.75
CA GLN A 395 -6.63 -27.05 -8.38
C GLN A 395 -7.96 -26.76 -7.66
N LEU A 396 -9.10 -26.75 -8.36
CA LEU A 396 -10.45 -26.66 -7.80
C LEU A 396 -11.22 -27.99 -7.81
N ASN A 397 -10.52 -29.10 -8.02
CA ASN A 397 -11.09 -30.42 -8.30
C ASN A 397 -11.98 -30.46 -9.56
N LEU A 398 -11.64 -29.68 -10.59
CA LEU A 398 -12.33 -29.65 -11.88
C LEU A 398 -11.38 -30.15 -12.97
N GLY A 399 -11.56 -31.38 -13.44
CA GLY A 399 -10.69 -32.01 -14.45
C GLY A 399 -10.86 -31.47 -15.88
N TRP A 400 -10.93 -30.15 -16.06
CA TRP A 400 -11.10 -29.48 -17.35
C TRP A 400 -9.86 -28.68 -17.73
N ALA A 401 -9.52 -28.61 -19.02
CA ALA A 401 -8.38 -27.85 -19.54
C ALA A 401 -8.68 -26.33 -19.57
N ALA A 402 -8.84 -25.73 -18.39
CA ALA A 402 -9.04 -24.29 -18.20
C ALA A 402 -8.12 -23.75 -17.11
N ALA A 403 -7.48 -22.62 -17.38
CA ALA A 403 -6.76 -21.83 -16.38
C ALA A 403 -6.99 -20.32 -16.60
N VAL A 404 -6.71 -19.55 -15.55
CA VAL A 404 -6.71 -18.09 -15.60
C VAL A 404 -5.42 -17.56 -14.98
N VAL A 405 -4.89 -16.47 -15.53
CA VAL A 405 -3.72 -15.77 -14.99
C VAL A 405 -4.04 -14.29 -14.85
N ARG A 406 -3.80 -13.73 -13.67
CA ARG A 406 -3.74 -12.28 -13.44
C ARG A 406 -2.28 -11.85 -13.42
N PRO A 407 -1.85 -10.93 -14.30
CA PRO A 407 -0.54 -10.29 -14.22
C PRO A 407 -0.34 -9.56 -12.88
N SER A 408 0.90 -9.14 -12.60
CA SER A 408 1.22 -8.27 -11.47
C SER A 408 0.73 -6.83 -11.65
N ASP A 409 0.63 -6.37 -12.91
CA ASP A 409 0.05 -5.08 -13.28
C ASP A 409 -1.47 -5.08 -13.07
N PRO A 410 -2.03 -4.22 -12.19
CA PRO A 410 -3.47 -4.13 -11.94
C PRO A 410 -4.30 -3.68 -13.14
N GLU A 411 -3.71 -2.98 -14.11
CA GLU A 411 -4.39 -2.47 -15.30
C GLU A 411 -4.38 -3.49 -16.47
N ALA A 412 -3.55 -4.54 -16.37
CA ALA A 412 -3.45 -5.56 -17.40
C ALA A 412 -4.64 -6.53 -17.36
N GLN A 413 -5.20 -6.85 -18.52
CA GLN A 413 -6.34 -7.78 -18.60
C GLN A 413 -5.95 -9.20 -18.18
N PRO A 414 -6.79 -9.91 -17.40
CA PRO A 414 -6.53 -11.30 -17.06
C PRO A 414 -6.52 -12.20 -18.29
N ILE A 415 -5.54 -13.09 -18.36
CA ILE A 415 -5.43 -14.11 -19.41
C ILE A 415 -6.37 -15.27 -19.06
N ILE A 416 -7.09 -15.75 -20.07
CA ILE A 416 -7.93 -16.95 -19.99
C ILE A 416 -7.36 -17.99 -20.95
N LEU A 417 -7.06 -19.17 -20.45
CA LEU A 417 -6.50 -20.29 -21.19
C LEU A 417 -7.53 -21.41 -21.25
N LEU A 418 -8.10 -21.70 -22.42
CA LEU A 418 -8.95 -22.87 -22.66
C LEU A 418 -8.25 -23.79 -23.67
N ASN A 419 -8.19 -25.08 -23.37
CA ASN A 419 -7.43 -26.08 -24.15
C ASN A 419 -6.02 -25.59 -24.56
N PRO A 420 -5.23 -24.93 -23.66
CA PRO A 420 -3.97 -24.33 -24.06
C PRO A 420 -2.93 -25.38 -24.44
N ARG A 421 -2.07 -25.06 -25.41
CA ARG A 421 -0.93 -25.85 -25.84
C ARG A 421 0.24 -24.93 -26.15
N VAL A 422 1.41 -25.20 -25.57
CA VAL A 422 2.67 -24.58 -26.01
C VAL A 422 2.98 -25.10 -27.42
N ILE A 423 3.19 -24.17 -28.36
CA ILE A 423 3.52 -24.48 -29.76
C ILE A 423 4.97 -24.11 -30.11
N GLU A 424 5.55 -23.13 -29.41
CA GLU A 424 6.96 -22.74 -29.52
C GLU A 424 7.46 -22.17 -28.18
N ASP A 425 8.73 -22.34 -27.87
CA ASP A 425 9.39 -21.77 -26.70
C ASP A 425 10.84 -21.33 -26.99
N SER A 426 11.40 -20.51 -26.10
CA SER A 426 12.73 -19.93 -26.28
C SER A 426 13.86 -20.87 -25.86
N LEU A 427 14.96 -20.84 -26.63
CA LEU A 427 16.21 -21.51 -26.24
C LEU A 427 16.91 -20.87 -25.02
N ASP A 428 16.57 -19.63 -24.68
CA ASP A 428 17.06 -18.95 -23.48
C ASP A 428 16.15 -19.23 -22.28
N PHE A 429 16.71 -19.42 -21.10
CA PHE A 429 15.99 -19.76 -19.86
C PHE A 429 16.33 -18.80 -18.71
N ASP A 430 15.44 -18.71 -17.71
CA ASP A 430 15.77 -18.18 -16.39
C ASP A 430 15.40 -19.14 -15.25
N GLU A 431 16.14 -19.05 -14.14
CA GLU A 431 15.83 -19.75 -12.90
C GLU A 431 15.18 -18.78 -11.90
N GLN A 432 14.00 -19.14 -11.40
CA GLN A 432 13.31 -18.35 -10.38
C GLN A 432 12.60 -19.23 -9.36
N TYR A 433 12.41 -18.68 -8.16
CA TYR A 433 11.58 -19.30 -7.13
C TYR A 433 10.09 -19.22 -7.47
N GLU A 434 9.48 -20.38 -7.69
CA GLU A 434 8.03 -20.57 -7.83
C GLU A 434 7.38 -21.00 -6.51
N GLY A 435 6.07 -20.76 -6.40
CA GLY A 435 5.20 -21.27 -5.35
C GLY A 435 3.87 -21.73 -5.97
N CYS A 436 3.09 -22.55 -5.26
CA CYS A 436 1.83 -23.09 -5.77
C CYS A 436 0.74 -23.03 -4.69
N LEU A 437 -0.46 -22.60 -5.06
CA LEU A 437 -1.62 -22.50 -4.15
C LEU A 437 -2.04 -23.86 -3.56
N SER A 438 -1.70 -24.95 -4.25
CA SER A 438 -1.94 -26.32 -3.78
C SER A 438 -0.94 -26.83 -2.74
N PHE A 439 0.14 -26.09 -2.45
CA PHE A 439 1.09 -26.41 -1.37
C PHE A 439 1.91 -25.17 -1.00
N PHE A 440 1.21 -24.18 -0.45
CA PHE A 440 1.69 -22.79 -0.43
C PHE A 440 2.80 -22.50 0.58
N ASP A 441 3.09 -23.41 1.50
CA ASP A 441 4.05 -23.23 2.60
C ASP A 441 5.53 -23.22 2.17
N VAL A 442 5.82 -23.52 0.89
CA VAL A 442 7.19 -23.64 0.35
C VAL A 442 7.37 -22.93 -0.99
N ARG A 443 8.63 -22.64 -1.33
CA ARG A 443 9.10 -22.20 -2.65
C ARG A 443 10.19 -23.15 -3.15
N GLY A 444 10.35 -23.26 -4.46
CA GLY A 444 11.45 -24.01 -5.08
C GLY A 444 11.97 -23.30 -6.33
N MET A 445 13.26 -23.43 -6.60
CA MET A 445 13.89 -22.86 -7.80
C MET A 445 13.52 -23.70 -9.02
N VAL A 446 13.03 -23.06 -10.07
CA VAL A 446 12.54 -23.71 -11.29
C VAL A 446 13.08 -22.96 -12.52
N GLU A 447 13.60 -23.72 -13.46
CA GLU A 447 14.02 -23.21 -14.77
C GLU A 447 12.81 -23.13 -15.73
N ARG A 448 12.69 -22.02 -16.46
CA ARG A 448 11.63 -21.79 -17.47
C ARG A 448 12.22 -21.05 -18.68
N PRO A 449 11.71 -21.28 -19.90
CA PRO A 449 12.09 -20.49 -21.06
C PRO A 449 11.65 -19.02 -20.87
N LEU A 450 12.47 -18.09 -21.35
CA LEU A 450 12.22 -16.64 -21.30
C LEU A 450 11.00 -16.19 -22.10
N TRP A 451 10.53 -16.94 -23.09
CA TRP A 451 9.25 -16.70 -23.74
C TRP A 451 8.61 -18.00 -24.25
N VAL A 452 7.29 -17.98 -24.41
CA VAL A 452 6.50 -19.07 -25.00
C VAL A 452 5.42 -18.53 -25.93
N GLU A 453 5.10 -19.29 -26.98
CA GLU A 453 3.90 -19.11 -27.78
C GLU A 453 2.91 -20.24 -27.49
N VAL A 454 1.68 -19.85 -27.20
CA VAL A 454 0.62 -20.75 -26.73
C VAL A 454 -0.60 -20.59 -27.64
N GLU A 455 -1.00 -21.68 -28.27
CA GLU A 455 -2.31 -21.82 -28.88
C GLU A 455 -3.34 -22.08 -27.78
N SER A 456 -4.47 -21.37 -27.81
CA SER A 456 -5.57 -21.50 -26.87
C SER A 456 -6.91 -21.25 -27.59
N ALA A 457 -8.02 -21.68 -27.02
CA ALA A 457 -9.34 -21.48 -27.60
C ALA A 457 -10.10 -20.31 -26.96
N LEU A 458 -10.83 -19.54 -27.76
CA LEU A 458 -11.95 -18.73 -27.29
C LEU A 458 -13.13 -19.63 -26.90
N PRO A 459 -14.09 -19.17 -26.06
CA PRO A 459 -15.27 -19.94 -25.69
C PRO A 459 -16.10 -20.43 -26.88
N ASN A 460 -16.05 -19.71 -28.01
CA ASN A 460 -16.71 -20.08 -29.28
C ASN A 460 -15.91 -21.07 -30.16
N GLY A 461 -14.84 -21.66 -29.63
CA GLY A 461 -14.00 -22.66 -30.32
C GLY A 461 -13.00 -22.11 -31.34
N LYS A 462 -12.91 -20.78 -31.53
CA LYS A 462 -11.87 -20.21 -32.40
C LYS A 462 -10.49 -20.28 -31.71
N PRO A 463 -9.43 -20.74 -32.41
CA PRO A 463 -8.08 -20.69 -31.87
C PRO A 463 -7.56 -19.24 -31.81
N MET A 464 -6.68 -18.99 -30.85
CA MET A 464 -5.86 -17.80 -30.70
C MET A 464 -4.45 -18.24 -30.33
N ILE A 465 -3.45 -17.65 -30.98
CA ILE A 465 -2.04 -17.82 -30.62
C ILE A 465 -1.61 -16.52 -29.94
N ASN A 466 -1.04 -16.64 -28.73
CA ASN A 466 -0.47 -15.52 -28.00
C ASN A 466 0.95 -15.85 -27.57
N ARG A 467 1.82 -14.84 -27.65
CA ARG A 467 3.19 -14.88 -27.12
C ARG A 467 3.21 -14.26 -25.73
N TYR A 468 3.87 -14.94 -24.80
CA TYR A 468 4.08 -14.48 -23.42
C TYR A 468 5.58 -14.46 -23.14
N GLU A 469 6.05 -13.45 -22.42
CA GLU A 469 7.46 -13.29 -22.10
C GLU A 469 7.69 -13.22 -20.58
N ARG A 470 8.90 -13.59 -20.15
CA ARG A 470 9.47 -13.45 -18.81
C ARG A 470 8.54 -13.94 -17.69
N GLY A 471 8.22 -13.11 -16.70
CA GLY A 471 7.35 -13.46 -15.59
C GLY A 471 5.95 -13.91 -16.03
N LEU A 472 5.44 -13.42 -17.16
CA LEU A 472 4.14 -13.82 -17.71
C LEU A 472 4.21 -15.20 -18.39
N ALA A 473 5.29 -15.48 -19.13
CA ALA A 473 5.57 -16.81 -19.68
C ALA A 473 5.63 -17.86 -18.57
N ARG A 474 6.31 -17.54 -17.46
CA ARG A 474 6.42 -18.39 -16.27
C ARG A 474 5.07 -18.70 -15.61
N LEU A 475 4.21 -17.69 -15.43
CA LEU A 475 2.84 -17.90 -14.90
C LEU A 475 2.03 -18.81 -15.84
N VAL A 476 2.03 -18.52 -17.14
CA VAL A 476 1.28 -19.31 -18.14
C VAL A 476 1.77 -20.77 -18.17
N LEU A 477 3.09 -21.00 -18.14
CA LEU A 477 3.67 -22.34 -18.07
C LEU A 477 3.36 -23.10 -16.77
N HIS A 478 3.31 -22.40 -15.63
CA HIS A 478 2.93 -23.01 -14.35
C HIS A 478 1.48 -23.50 -14.38
N GLU A 479 0.57 -22.74 -14.96
CA GLU A 479 -0.82 -23.16 -15.09
C GLU A 479 -1.02 -24.24 -16.16
N ILE A 480 -0.26 -24.23 -17.26
CA ILE A 480 -0.26 -25.32 -18.25
C ILE A 480 0.24 -26.63 -17.63
N ASP A 481 1.32 -26.60 -16.82
CA ASP A 481 1.77 -27.78 -16.07
C ASP A 481 0.65 -28.37 -15.20
N HIS A 482 -0.14 -27.53 -14.53
CA HIS A 482 -1.30 -27.99 -13.75
C HIS A 482 -2.37 -28.68 -14.59
N LEU A 483 -2.57 -28.28 -15.85
CA LEU A 483 -3.47 -28.96 -16.78
C LEU A 483 -2.88 -30.30 -17.28
N ASP A 484 -1.55 -30.43 -17.33
CA ASP A 484 -0.85 -31.69 -17.66
C ASP A 484 -0.72 -32.67 -16.48
N GLY A 485 -1.23 -32.33 -15.28
CA GLY A 485 -1.03 -33.13 -14.05
C GLY A 485 0.39 -33.01 -13.46
N ARG A 486 1.12 -31.98 -13.86
CA ARG A 486 2.48 -31.67 -13.40
C ARG A 486 2.43 -30.57 -12.34
N LEU A 487 3.45 -30.55 -11.50
CA LEU A 487 3.67 -29.55 -10.45
C LEU A 487 5.07 -28.97 -10.65
N TYR A 488 5.31 -27.72 -10.27
CA TYR A 488 6.62 -27.07 -10.44
C TYR A 488 7.79 -27.87 -9.82
N VAL A 489 7.52 -28.66 -8.78
CA VAL A 489 8.48 -29.53 -8.09
C VAL A 489 9.00 -30.69 -8.96
N ASP A 490 8.32 -31.01 -10.05
CA ASP A 490 8.77 -32.01 -11.03
C ASP A 490 9.74 -31.38 -12.06
N ARG A 491 9.83 -30.05 -12.10
CA ARG A 491 10.79 -29.25 -12.90
C ARG A 491 11.95 -28.69 -12.08
N MET A 492 12.01 -28.97 -10.77
CA MET A 492 13.15 -28.58 -9.94
C MET A 492 14.37 -29.47 -10.26
N PRO A 493 15.61 -28.94 -10.20
CA PRO A 493 16.82 -29.76 -10.30
C PRO A 493 16.84 -30.89 -9.26
N ALA A 494 17.39 -32.04 -9.63
CA ALA A 494 17.39 -33.22 -8.76
C ALA A 494 18.11 -32.94 -7.43
N GLY A 495 17.39 -33.13 -6.31
CA GLY A 495 17.90 -32.86 -4.96
C GLY A 495 17.83 -31.39 -4.51
N ALA A 496 17.31 -30.46 -5.33
CA ALA A 496 17.14 -29.08 -4.94
C ALA A 496 16.16 -28.93 -3.74
N PRO A 497 16.51 -28.18 -2.69
CA PRO A 497 15.69 -28.06 -1.49
C PRO A 497 14.47 -27.17 -1.73
N LEU A 498 13.33 -27.58 -1.17
CA LEU A 498 12.18 -26.69 -0.98
C LEU A 498 12.45 -25.76 0.20
N VAL A 499 12.36 -24.46 -0.03
CA VAL A 499 12.58 -23.40 0.96
C VAL A 499 11.24 -23.09 1.65
N PRO A 500 11.10 -23.27 2.98
CA PRO A 500 9.90 -22.84 3.71
C PRO A 500 9.68 -21.34 3.57
N VAL A 501 8.43 -20.89 3.42
CA VAL A 501 8.11 -19.46 3.24
C VAL A 501 8.61 -18.59 4.40
N GLU A 502 8.67 -19.12 5.63
CA GLU A 502 9.20 -18.39 6.80
C GLU A 502 10.73 -18.20 6.76
N LYS A 503 11.43 -18.96 5.91
CA LYS A 503 12.88 -18.84 5.65
C LYS A 503 13.19 -18.23 4.28
N TYR A 504 12.18 -18.08 3.43
CA TYR A 504 12.29 -17.44 2.13
C TYR A 504 12.39 -15.92 2.33
N GLN A 505 13.61 -15.46 2.61
CA GLN A 505 13.99 -14.08 2.35
C GLN A 505 13.92 -13.87 0.84
N GLU A 506 13.35 -12.76 0.38
CA GLU A 506 13.16 -12.48 -1.05
C GLU A 506 14.48 -12.07 -1.74
N THR A 507 15.49 -12.93 -1.65
CA THR A 507 16.85 -12.70 -2.16
C THR A 507 17.00 -13.02 -3.66
N GLY A 508 15.93 -13.45 -4.32
CA GLY A 508 15.88 -13.56 -5.77
C GLY A 508 15.64 -12.19 -6.40
N GLN A 509 16.16 -11.94 -7.60
CA GLN A 509 15.83 -10.72 -8.33
C GLN A 509 14.30 -10.66 -8.56
N PRO A 510 13.68 -9.46 -8.55
CA PRO A 510 12.28 -9.33 -8.92
C PRO A 510 12.07 -9.87 -10.33
N TRP A 511 10.95 -10.57 -10.54
CA TRP A 511 10.62 -11.06 -11.88
C TRP A 511 10.46 -9.85 -12.80
N ARG A 512 11.17 -9.86 -13.91
CA ARG A 512 10.90 -8.93 -15.01
C ARG A 512 9.65 -9.42 -15.71
N TYR A 513 8.69 -8.55 -15.94
CA TYR A 513 7.52 -8.81 -16.77
C TYR A 513 7.75 -8.22 -18.16
#